data_AF-A0A7C3CXC2-F1
#
_entry.id   AF-A0A7C3CXC2-F1
#
_cell.length_a   1.000
_cell.length_b   1.000
_cell.length_c   1.000
_cell.angle_alpha   90.00
_cell.angle_beta   90.00
_cell.angle_gamma   90.00
#
_symmetry.space_group_name_H-M   'P 1'
#
loop_
_entity.id
_entity.type
_entity.pdbx_description
1 polymer ?
#
loop_
_entity_poly.entity_id
_entity_poly.type
_entity_poly.pdbx_seq_one_letter_code
_entity_poly.pdbx_strand_id
1 'polypeptide(L)'
;MKLEHIVALAVRLFAIAIALYAIRDGASFIAMFLEQERQTASYLFGAVMALLIFLAIVLWMFPLTVARGLVKFREPGDVDITSASAQQIQVVGFTILGIYLLFFVVSDVFYWMVIWFVSQRAHELPELSLDQIARMVATVVELIFVLFLIFGAGGIARALRKFRYGNES
;
A
#
# COMPACT_ATOMS: atom_id res chain seq x y z
N MET A 1 10.81 -24.09 -1.84
CA MET A 1 10.42 -22.77 -1.28
C MET A 1 9.14 -22.36 -2.01
N LYS A 2 8.06 -22.06 -1.27
CA LYS A 2 6.72 -21.85 -1.86
C LYS A 2 6.53 -20.40 -2.31
N LEU A 3 5.68 -20.19 -3.31
CA LEU A 3 5.35 -18.85 -3.81
C LEU A 3 4.81 -17.91 -2.73
N GLU A 4 4.03 -18.44 -1.78
CA GLU A 4 3.51 -17.67 -0.64
C GLU A 4 4.63 -17.06 0.21
N HIS A 5 5.77 -17.72 0.33
CA HIS A 5 6.91 -17.20 1.10
C HIS A 5 7.55 -15.99 0.42
N ILE A 6 7.52 -15.92 -0.92
CA ILE A 6 8.02 -14.75 -1.65
C ILE A 6 7.13 -13.55 -1.37
N VAL A 7 5.81 -13.73 -1.43
CA VAL A 7 4.86 -12.64 -1.11
C VAL A 7 4.93 -12.27 0.37
N ALA A 8 5.09 -13.24 1.26
CA ALA A 8 5.29 -12.97 2.69
C ALA A 8 6.57 -12.14 2.95
N LEU A 9 7.64 -12.37 2.19
CA LEU A 9 8.84 -11.53 2.24
C LEU A 9 8.53 -10.09 1.81
N ALA A 10 7.79 -9.90 0.71
CA ALA A 10 7.38 -8.58 0.27
C ALA A 10 6.50 -7.86 1.31
N VAL A 11 5.58 -8.58 1.96
CA VAL A 11 4.76 -8.05 3.06
C VAL A 11 5.63 -7.62 4.25
N ARG A 12 6.67 -8.38 4.61
CA ARG A 12 7.62 -7.98 5.67
C ARG A 12 8.39 -6.72 5.32
N LEU A 13 8.88 -6.62 4.09
CA LEU A 13 9.59 -5.42 3.63
C LEU A 13 8.67 -4.20 3.64
N PHE A 14 7.43 -4.37 3.21
CA PHE A 14 6.40 -3.33 3.28
C PHE A 14 6.09 -2.91 4.73
N ALA A 15 6.01 -3.86 5.66
CA ALA A 15 5.84 -3.58 7.08
C ALA A 15 7.01 -2.74 7.65
N ILE A 16 8.25 -3.10 7.31
CA ILE A 16 9.43 -2.30 7.69
C ILE A 16 9.33 -0.90 7.10
N ALA A 17 8.98 -0.77 5.82
CA ALA A 17 8.87 0.52 5.15
C ALA A 17 7.83 1.44 5.82
N ILE A 18 6.65 0.91 6.16
CA ILE A 18 5.62 1.64 6.91
C ILE A 18 6.15 2.07 8.28
N ALA A 19 6.80 1.17 9.02
CA ALA A 19 7.33 1.50 10.34
C ALA A 19 8.37 2.63 10.27
N LEU A 20 9.29 2.56 9.30
CA LEU A 20 10.30 3.60 9.10
C LEU A 20 9.67 4.94 8.70
N TYR A 21 8.67 4.92 7.82
CA TYR A 21 7.91 6.11 7.45
C TYR A 21 7.20 6.71 8.67
N ALA A 22 6.45 5.92 9.42
CA ALA A 22 5.70 6.37 10.59
C ALA A 22 6.62 6.93 11.69
N ILE A 23 7.82 6.38 11.87
CA ILE A 23 8.79 6.89 12.84
C ILE A 23 9.40 8.20 12.34
N ARG A 24 9.89 8.24 11.09
CA ARG A 24 10.61 9.38 10.53
C ARG A 24 9.71 10.59 10.34
N ASP A 25 8.64 10.41 9.58
CA ASP A 25 7.73 11.48 9.20
C ASP A 25 6.79 11.80 10.37
N GLY A 26 6.38 10.77 11.12
CA GLY A 26 5.56 10.95 12.31
C GLY A 26 6.23 11.83 13.37
N ALA A 27 7.49 11.57 13.71
CA ALA A 27 8.23 12.39 14.68
C ALA A 27 8.34 13.86 14.22
N SER A 28 8.61 14.08 12.94
CA SER A 28 8.77 15.42 12.36
C SER A 28 7.46 16.23 12.44
N PHE A 29 6.34 15.62 12.05
CA PHE A 29 5.04 16.29 12.08
C PHE A 29 4.51 16.50 13.50
N ILE A 30 4.70 15.55 14.41
CA ILE A 30 4.30 15.70 15.83
C ILE A 30 5.01 16.91 16.45
N ALA A 31 6.33 17.03 16.23
CA ALA A 31 7.11 18.18 16.72
C ALA A 31 6.57 19.51 16.16
N MET A 32 6.33 19.57 14.85
CA MET A 32 5.76 20.74 14.19
C MET A 32 4.41 21.17 14.79
N PHE A 33 3.52 20.21 15.09
CA PHE A 33 2.21 20.52 15.68
C PHE A 33 2.30 20.97 17.14
N LEU A 34 3.27 20.47 17.91
CA LEU A 34 3.50 20.91 19.29
C LEU A 34 4.03 22.33 19.34
N GLU A 35 4.98 22.69 18.47
CA GLU A 35 5.54 24.04 18.38
C GLU A 35 4.50 25.10 18.00
N GLN A 36 3.50 24.72 17.21
CA GLN A 36 2.42 25.63 16.79
C GLN A 36 1.27 25.72 17.81
N GLU A 37 1.44 25.17 19.02
CA GLU A 37 0.41 25.06 20.08
C GLU A 37 -0.86 24.28 19.64
N ARG A 38 -0.73 23.40 18.64
CA ARG A 38 -1.86 22.65 18.03
C ARG A 38 -2.05 21.27 18.68
N GLN A 39 -2.30 21.26 19.99
CA GLN A 39 -2.37 20.02 20.79
C GLN A 39 -3.36 18.97 20.24
N THR A 40 -4.58 19.36 19.85
CA THR A 40 -5.58 18.42 19.31
C THR A 40 -5.11 17.73 18.01
N ALA A 41 -4.48 18.49 17.12
CA ALA A 41 -3.98 17.95 15.85
C ALA A 41 -2.78 17.03 16.08
N SER A 42 -1.90 17.38 17.02
CA SER A 42 -0.79 16.54 17.45
C SER A 42 -1.27 15.19 18.01
N TYR A 43 -2.32 15.18 18.85
CA TYR A 43 -2.87 13.92 19.37
C TYR A 43 -3.52 13.05 18.31
N LEU A 44 -4.35 13.64 17.42
CA LEU A 44 -4.96 12.90 16.33
C LEU A 44 -3.90 12.30 15.41
N PHE A 45 -2.93 13.12 14.98
CA PHE A 45 -1.86 12.68 14.11
C PHE A 45 -0.98 11.61 14.79
N GLY A 46 -0.64 11.79 16.06
CA GLY A 46 0.05 10.78 16.86
C GLY A 46 -0.72 9.46 16.95
N ALA A 47 -2.05 9.51 17.07
CA ALA A 47 -2.90 8.31 17.02
C ALA A 47 -2.85 7.62 15.66
N VAL A 48 -2.83 8.35 14.54
CA VAL A 48 -2.69 7.74 13.21
C VAL A 48 -1.30 7.13 13.01
N MET A 49 -0.23 7.79 13.48
CA MET A 49 1.12 7.22 13.45
C MET A 49 1.23 5.96 14.30
N ALA A 50 0.63 5.96 15.50
CA ALA A 50 0.56 4.78 16.35
C ALA A 50 -0.20 3.63 15.66
N LEU A 51 -1.29 3.95 14.94
CA LEU A 51 -2.04 2.97 14.15
C LEU A 51 -1.18 2.41 12.99
N LEU A 52 -0.38 3.22 12.31
CA LEU A 52 0.56 2.75 11.28
C LEU A 52 1.62 1.81 11.85
N ILE A 53 2.21 2.16 12.99
CA ILE A 53 3.18 1.29 13.67
C ILE A 53 2.51 -0.01 14.11
N PHE A 54 1.30 0.06 14.66
CA PHE A 54 0.53 -1.12 15.01
C PHE A 54 0.28 -2.01 13.79
N LEU A 55 -0.15 -1.41 12.67
CA LEU A 55 -0.35 -2.14 11.41
C LEU A 55 0.95 -2.79 10.93
N ALA A 56 2.08 -2.07 10.96
CA ALA A 56 3.38 -2.63 10.61
C ALA A 56 3.76 -3.82 11.49
N ILE A 57 3.52 -3.75 12.81
CA ILE A 57 3.76 -4.87 13.74
C ILE A 57 2.88 -6.07 13.38
N VAL A 58 1.58 -5.85 13.12
CA VAL A 58 0.65 -6.91 12.72
C VAL A 58 1.11 -7.57 11.40
N LEU A 59 1.47 -6.77 10.39
CA LEU A 59 1.98 -7.27 9.12
C LEU A 59 3.30 -8.04 9.27
N TRP A 60 4.17 -7.60 10.18
CA TRP A 60 5.43 -8.27 10.50
C TRP A 60 5.23 -9.61 11.20
N MET A 61 4.26 -9.70 12.11
CA MET A 61 3.93 -10.91 12.87
C MET A 61 3.17 -11.93 12.04
N PHE A 62 2.30 -11.48 11.12
CA PHE A 62 1.41 -12.35 10.32
C PHE A 62 1.60 -12.23 8.79
N PRO A 63 2.83 -12.20 8.26
CA PRO A 63 3.08 -11.95 6.84
C PRO A 63 2.55 -13.08 5.95
N LEU A 64 2.60 -14.32 6.44
CA LEU A 64 2.08 -15.49 5.72
C LEU A 64 0.56 -15.49 5.64
N THR A 65 -0.13 -15.04 6.69
CA THR A 65 -1.60 -14.92 6.69
C THR A 65 -2.05 -13.91 5.62
N VAL A 66 -1.38 -12.76 5.56
CA VAL A 66 -1.64 -11.75 4.53
C VAL A 66 -1.29 -12.27 3.14
N ALA A 67 -0.11 -12.87 2.97
CA ALA A 67 0.31 -13.43 1.68
C ALA A 67 -0.67 -14.47 1.13
N ARG A 68 -1.19 -15.36 1.99
CA ARG A 68 -2.24 -16.33 1.62
C ARG A 68 -3.57 -15.67 1.26
N GLY A 69 -3.93 -14.60 1.96
CA GLY A 69 -5.12 -13.81 1.67
C GLY A 69 -5.04 -13.09 0.31
N LEU A 70 -3.85 -12.58 -0.03
CA LEU A 70 -3.59 -11.88 -1.28
C LEU A 70 -3.50 -12.85 -2.46
N VAL A 71 -2.77 -13.94 -2.28
CA VAL A 71 -2.58 -14.95 -3.32
C VAL A 71 -3.49 -16.14 -3.04
N LYS A 72 -4.80 -15.93 -3.22
CA LYS A 72 -5.78 -17.03 -3.22
C LYS A 72 -5.57 -17.91 -4.45
N PHE A 73 -4.63 -18.85 -4.37
CA PHE A 73 -4.50 -19.88 -5.39
C PHE A 73 -5.79 -20.72 -5.38
N ARG A 74 -6.39 -20.91 -6.55
CA ARG A 74 -7.64 -21.68 -6.72
C ARG A 74 -7.47 -23.17 -6.40
N GLU A 75 -6.25 -23.67 -6.36
CA GLU A 75 -5.92 -25.03 -5.97
C GLU A 75 -5.20 -25.00 -4.62
N PRO A 76 -5.68 -25.76 -3.63
CA PRO A 76 -5.04 -25.83 -2.33
C PRO A 76 -3.75 -26.63 -2.45
N GLY A 77 -2.63 -26.01 -2.07
CA GLY A 77 -1.40 -26.74 -1.79
C GLY A 77 -0.20 -26.08 -2.42
N ASP A 78 0.73 -25.62 -1.56
CA ASP A 78 2.14 -25.99 -1.64
C ASP A 78 2.79 -26.05 -3.03
N VAL A 79 2.46 -25.09 -3.91
CA VAL A 79 3.13 -25.01 -5.20
C VAL A 79 4.54 -24.53 -4.95
N ASP A 80 5.46 -25.48 -4.99
CA ASP A 80 6.89 -25.21 -4.96
C ASP A 80 7.25 -24.41 -6.21
N ILE A 81 8.18 -23.45 -6.07
CA ILE A 81 8.60 -22.56 -7.16
C ILE A 81 8.97 -23.32 -8.43
N THR A 82 9.54 -24.53 -8.30
CA THR A 82 9.95 -25.39 -9.42
C THR A 82 8.79 -26.00 -10.20
N SER A 83 7.58 -26.04 -9.62
CA SER A 83 6.35 -26.55 -10.24
C SER A 83 5.36 -25.44 -10.59
N ALA A 84 5.72 -24.18 -10.35
CA ALA A 84 4.83 -23.05 -10.53
C ALA A 84 4.54 -22.80 -12.03
N SER A 85 3.26 -22.72 -12.36
CA SER A 85 2.84 -22.27 -13.69
C SER A 85 3.23 -20.81 -13.92
N ALA A 86 3.45 -20.43 -15.18
CA ALA A 86 3.72 -19.04 -15.56
C ALA A 86 2.63 -18.07 -15.06
N GLN A 87 1.38 -18.53 -14.99
CA GLN A 87 0.26 -17.75 -14.46
C GLN A 87 0.42 -17.47 -12.96
N GLN A 88 0.84 -18.46 -12.17
CA GLN A 88 1.05 -18.26 -10.73
C GLN A 88 2.22 -17.30 -10.47
N ILE A 89 3.29 -17.38 -11.25
CA ILE A 89 4.42 -16.46 -11.17
C ILE A 89 3.97 -15.03 -11.51
N GLN A 90 3.17 -14.83 -12.55
CA GLN A 90 2.61 -13.52 -12.89
C GLN A 90 1.74 -12.94 -11.78
N VAL A 91 0.88 -13.75 -11.16
CA VAL A 91 0.05 -13.31 -10.03
C VAL A 91 0.92 -12.85 -8.86
N VAL A 92 1.95 -13.61 -8.52
CA VAL A 92 2.92 -13.24 -7.47
C VAL A 92 3.64 -11.94 -7.83
N GLY A 93 4.11 -11.79 -9.07
CA GLY A 93 4.78 -10.58 -9.55
C GLY A 93 3.89 -9.34 -9.45
N PHE A 94 2.65 -9.41 -9.93
CA PHE A 94 1.70 -8.29 -9.82
C PHE A 94 1.33 -7.98 -8.37
N THR A 95 1.24 -9.00 -7.51
CA THR A 95 0.99 -8.79 -6.07
C THR A 95 2.15 -8.05 -5.41
N ILE A 96 3.40 -8.45 -5.67
CA ILE A 96 4.58 -7.79 -5.12
C ILE A 96 4.68 -6.34 -5.63
N LEU A 97 4.44 -6.13 -6.92
CA LEU A 97 4.41 -4.79 -7.51
C LEU A 97 3.31 -3.92 -6.87
N GLY A 98 2.12 -4.49 -6.67
CA GLY A 98 1.03 -3.82 -5.99
C GLY A 98 1.40 -3.44 -4.55
N ILE A 99 1.99 -4.35 -3.78
CA ILE A 99 2.47 -4.06 -2.41
C ILE A 99 3.53 -2.94 -2.41
N TYR A 100 4.45 -2.96 -3.38
CA TYR A 100 5.47 -1.92 -3.51
C TYR A 100 4.84 -0.55 -3.80
N LEU A 101 3.92 -0.49 -4.77
CA LEU A 101 3.23 0.75 -5.14
C LEU A 101 2.27 1.24 -4.03
N LEU A 102 1.69 0.33 -3.25
CA LEU A 102 0.84 0.66 -2.12
C LEU A 102 1.55 1.54 -1.10
N PHE A 103 2.86 1.37 -0.92
CA PHE A 103 3.63 2.21 0.00
C PHE A 103 3.58 3.69 -0.39
N PHE A 104 3.75 3.99 -1.68
CA PHE A 104 3.71 5.36 -2.18
C PHE A 104 2.32 5.97 -2.02
N VAL A 105 1.29 5.23 -2.40
CA VAL A 105 -0.10 5.69 -2.24
C VAL A 105 -0.45 5.94 -0.78
N VAL A 106 -0.03 5.05 0.12
CA VAL A 106 -0.22 5.26 1.57
C VAL A 106 0.49 6.54 1.99
N SER A 107 1.79 6.70 1.68
CA SER A 107 2.54 7.93 2.00
C SER A 107 1.85 9.20 1.50
N ASP A 108 1.33 9.19 0.27
CA ASP A 108 0.64 10.34 -0.32
C ASP A 108 -0.68 10.65 0.39
N VAL A 109 -1.49 9.63 0.68
CA VAL A 109 -2.74 9.81 1.46
C VAL A 109 -2.45 10.44 2.82
N PHE A 110 -1.37 10.02 3.48
CA PHE A 110 -0.95 10.59 4.75
C PHE A 110 -0.52 12.05 4.60
N TYR A 111 0.26 12.37 3.57
CA TYR A 111 0.63 13.75 3.27
C TYR A 111 -0.60 14.65 3.06
N TRP A 112 -1.57 14.20 2.25
CA TRP A 112 -2.81 14.95 2.02
C TRP A 112 -3.66 15.10 3.28
N MET A 113 -3.70 14.08 4.12
CA MET A 113 -4.38 14.14 5.41
C MET A 113 -3.76 15.21 6.32
N VAL A 114 -2.43 15.31 6.37
CA VAL A 114 -1.72 16.36 7.12
C VAL A 114 -2.09 17.75 6.58
N ILE A 115 -2.03 17.96 5.26
CA ILE A 115 -2.41 19.24 4.64
C ILE A 115 -3.84 19.62 5.00
N TRP A 116 -4.77 18.67 4.87
CA TRP A 116 -6.17 18.88 5.20
C TRP A 116 -6.39 19.28 6.66
N PHE A 117 -5.68 18.63 7.60
CA PHE A 117 -5.78 18.99 9.02
C PHE A 117 -5.19 20.37 9.32
N VAL A 118 -4.08 20.74 8.67
CA VAL A 118 -3.49 22.07 8.80
C VAL A 118 -4.44 23.14 8.26
N SER A 119 -5.11 22.86 7.14
CA SER A 119 -5.91 23.85 6.43
C SER A 119 -7.29 24.09 7.04
N GLN A 120 -7.91 23.09 7.67
CA GLN A 120 -9.21 23.21 8.35
C GLN A 120 -9.25 24.26 9.48
N ARG A 121 -8.10 24.71 10.01
CA ARG A 121 -8.03 25.64 11.15
C ARG A 121 -7.29 26.94 10.87
N ALA A 122 -6.66 27.10 9.70
CA ALA A 122 -6.44 28.43 9.15
C ALA A 122 -7.82 28.90 8.68
N HIS A 123 -8.34 30.02 9.19
CA HIS A 123 -9.70 30.50 8.84
C HIS A 123 -9.87 30.90 7.35
N GLU A 124 -8.90 30.57 6.51
CA GLU A 124 -8.90 30.73 5.06
C GLU A 124 -8.91 29.34 4.44
N LEU A 125 -9.85 29.10 3.51
CA LEU A 125 -9.81 27.88 2.70
C LEU A 125 -8.45 27.85 2.00
N PRO A 126 -7.70 26.74 2.09
CA PRO A 126 -6.48 26.61 1.31
C PRO A 126 -6.87 26.74 -0.16
N GLU A 127 -6.40 27.77 -0.85
CA GLU A 127 -6.47 27.80 -2.31
C GLU A 127 -5.56 26.69 -2.82
N LEU A 128 -6.16 25.52 -3.06
CA LEU A 128 -5.45 24.40 -3.63
C LEU A 128 -4.97 24.81 -5.02
N SER A 129 -3.66 24.76 -5.24
CA SER A 129 -3.12 25.00 -6.56
C SER A 129 -3.60 23.92 -7.53
N LEU A 130 -3.66 24.23 -8.82
CA LEU A 130 -4.00 23.24 -9.86
C LEU A 130 -3.07 22.01 -9.80
N ASP A 131 -1.80 22.20 -9.40
CA ASP A 131 -0.84 21.12 -9.17
C ASP A 131 -1.25 20.22 -8.00
N GLN A 132 -1.71 20.79 -6.89
CA GLN A 132 -2.18 20.02 -5.73
C GLN A 132 -3.42 19.19 -6.08
N ILE A 133 -4.38 19.76 -6.79
CA ILE A 133 -5.57 19.04 -7.25
C ILE A 133 -5.17 17.89 -8.17
N ALA A 134 -4.27 18.14 -9.14
CA ALA A 134 -3.78 17.12 -10.05
C ALA A 134 -3.10 15.96 -9.31
N ARG A 135 -2.27 16.25 -8.30
CA ARG A 135 -1.62 15.22 -7.49
C ARG A 135 -2.61 14.45 -6.62
N MET A 136 -3.62 15.11 -6.02
CA MET A 136 -4.66 14.40 -5.28
C MET A 136 -5.42 13.42 -6.17
N VAL A 137 -5.79 13.85 -7.39
CA VAL A 137 -6.44 12.97 -8.38
C VAL A 137 -5.50 11.83 -8.77
N ALA A 138 -4.22 12.10 -8.98
CA ALA A 138 -3.23 11.08 -9.27
C ALA A 138 -3.17 10.02 -8.14
N THR A 139 -3.09 10.43 -6.87
CA THR A 139 -3.09 9.52 -5.72
C THR A 139 -4.35 8.63 -5.70
N VAL A 140 -5.53 9.17 -6.05
CA VAL A 140 -6.77 8.38 -6.14
C VAL A 140 -6.70 7.36 -7.27
N VAL A 141 -6.22 7.76 -8.44
CA VAL A 141 -6.05 6.85 -9.59
C VAL A 141 -5.02 5.77 -9.28
N GLU A 142 -3.90 6.12 -8.66
CA GLU A 142 -2.87 5.19 -8.21
C GLU A 142 -3.41 4.22 -7.17
N LEU A 143 -4.22 4.68 -6.20
CA LEU A 143 -4.88 3.81 -5.24
C LEU A 143 -5.77 2.77 -5.93
N ILE A 144 -6.62 3.22 -6.86
CA ILE A 144 -7.49 2.32 -7.63
C ILE A 144 -6.64 1.30 -8.40
N PHE A 145 -5.57 1.76 -9.05
CA PHE A 145 -4.68 0.91 -9.83
C PHE A 145 -3.96 -0.12 -8.96
N VAL A 146 -3.47 0.27 -7.79
CA VAL A 146 -2.80 -0.62 -6.84
C VAL A 146 -3.77 -1.66 -6.28
N LEU A 147 -4.98 -1.24 -5.88
CA LEU A 147 -6.00 -2.18 -5.42
C LEU A 147 -6.40 -3.16 -6.53
N PHE A 148 -6.49 -2.66 -7.77
CA PHE A 148 -6.73 -3.50 -8.94
C PHE A 148 -5.59 -4.49 -9.20
N LEU A 149 -4.33 -4.11 -9.01
CA LEU A 149 -3.19 -5.03 -9.10
C LEU A 149 -3.22 -6.09 -8.00
N ILE A 150 -3.44 -5.70 -6.75
CA ILE A 150 -3.41 -6.59 -5.59
C ILE A 150 -4.56 -7.60 -5.64
N PHE A 151 -5.80 -7.14 -5.86
CA PHE A 151 -6.98 -8.01 -5.82
C PHE A 151 -7.35 -8.59 -7.20
N GLY A 152 -6.97 -7.91 -8.28
CA GLY A 152 -7.25 -8.30 -9.66
C GLY A 152 -6.14 -9.10 -10.34
N ALA A 153 -5.00 -9.36 -9.68
CA ALA A 153 -3.86 -10.09 -10.26
C ALA A 153 -4.27 -11.39 -10.99
N GLY A 154 -5.18 -12.18 -10.42
CA GLY A 154 -5.69 -13.40 -11.04
C GLY A 154 -6.55 -13.16 -12.29
N GLY A 155 -7.25 -12.03 -12.38
CA GLY A 155 -7.98 -11.58 -13.58
C GLY A 155 -7.05 -11.04 -14.66
N ILE A 156 -6.07 -10.23 -14.27
CA ILE A 156 -5.07 -9.64 -15.17
C ILE A 156 -4.25 -10.75 -15.84
N ALA A 157 -3.76 -11.72 -15.08
CA ALA A 157 -2.97 -12.84 -15.63
C ALA A 157 -3.79 -13.67 -16.66
N ARG A 158 -5.10 -13.84 -16.44
CA ARG A 158 -5.99 -14.50 -17.41
C ARG A 158 -6.21 -13.67 -18.67
N ALA A 159 -6.43 -12.36 -18.52
CA ALA A 159 -6.62 -11.45 -19.64
C ALA A 159 -5.35 -11.34 -20.50
N LEU A 160 -4.18 -11.24 -19.87
CA LEU A 160 -2.88 -11.19 -20.55
C LEU A 160 -2.61 -12.47 -21.34
N ARG A 161 -2.96 -13.63 -20.76
CA ARG A 161 -2.86 -14.92 -21.47
C ARG A 161 -3.80 -14.98 -22.66
N LYS A 162 -5.05 -14.53 -22.52
CA LYS A 162 -6.00 -14.46 -23.63
C LYS A 162 -5.49 -13.56 -24.76
N PHE A 163 -4.84 -12.44 -24.44
CA PHE A 163 -4.27 -11.57 -25.45
C PHE A 163 -3.01 -12.18 -26.09
N ARG A 164 -2.18 -12.89 -25.31
CA ARG A 164 -0.92 -13.47 -25.80
C ARG A 164 -1.09 -14.78 -26.57
N TYR A 165 -2.12 -15.57 -26.27
CA TYR A 165 -2.35 -16.89 -26.85
C TYR A 165 -3.71 -17.04 -27.55
N GLY A 166 -4.56 -16.01 -27.54
CA GLY A 166 -5.90 -16.05 -28.11
C GLY A 166 -5.99 -15.69 -29.60
N ASN A 167 -4.87 -15.71 -30.34
CA ASN A 167 -4.85 -15.60 -31.81
C ASN A 167 -4.62 -16.95 -32.51
N GLU A 168 -4.69 -18.07 -31.80
CA GLU A 168 -4.61 -19.42 -32.37
C GLU A 168 -5.86 -20.24 -32.02
N SER A 169 -6.98 -19.92 -32.66
CA SER A 169 -8.13 -20.83 -32.81
C SER A 169 -8.86 -20.53 -34.10
#